data_AF-A0A4V6D9Y4-F1
#
_entry.id   AF-A0A4V6D9Y4-F1
#
_cell.length_a   1.000
_cell.length_b   1.000
_cell.length_c   1.000
_cell.angle_alpha   90.00
_cell.angle_beta   90.00
_cell.angle_gamma   90.00
#
_symmetry.space_group_name_H-M   'P 1'
#
loop_
_entity.id
_entity.type
_entity.pdbx_description
1 polymer ?
#
loop_
_entity_poly.entity_id
_entity_poly.type
_entity_poly.pdbx_seq_one_letter_code
_entity_poly.pdbx_strand_id
1 'polypeptide(L)'
;MPPTGRKRKARPSQPARRPRSLSRLDFRSPSDGAWYGARVTVQHGALRVMYEEFPEEQDEWYDPATLAAASSARYGVAALRARFRAPAPPLDDAGCRDLRAGAPLCVSCPLDGGLLKFYDAVLESVSPAAHGVVNGEDRCACRFAVRWTEGPRAGSREEVGVERVCCVQSTPVEDPVLSEFFDGVTKLLGGNGDGGATASQEIGAVAAAEDSVPADAPPGFHWKFGARA
;
A
#
# COMPACT_ATOMS: atom_id res chain seq x y z
N MET A 1 -64.44 1.50 -30.20
CA MET A 1 -63.26 0.71 -30.58
C MET A 1 -62.01 1.53 -30.31
N PRO A 2 -61.09 1.11 -29.42
CA PRO A 2 -59.76 1.68 -29.36
C PRO A 2 -58.80 0.87 -30.24
N PRO A 3 -57.90 1.50 -31.02
CA PRO A 3 -56.82 0.79 -31.67
C PRO A 3 -55.68 0.50 -30.69
N THR A 4 -54.96 -0.55 -31.04
CA THR A 4 -53.97 -1.30 -30.27
C THR A 4 -52.60 -0.62 -30.16
N GLY A 5 -51.98 -0.83 -29.00
CA GLY A 5 -50.57 -1.18 -28.79
C GLY A 5 -49.47 -0.42 -29.53
N ARG A 6 -48.65 0.31 -28.76
CA ARG A 6 -47.21 0.45 -29.04
C ARG A 6 -46.39 0.17 -27.79
N LYS A 7 -45.84 -1.05 -27.69
CA LYS A 7 -44.75 -1.39 -26.76
C LYS A 7 -43.54 -0.51 -27.11
N ARG A 8 -43.15 0.42 -26.23
CA ARG A 8 -41.86 1.09 -26.33
C ARG A 8 -40.77 0.09 -25.95
N LYS A 9 -39.88 -0.15 -26.90
CA LYS A 9 -38.70 -1.03 -26.83
C LYS A 9 -37.78 -0.50 -25.72
N ALA A 10 -37.57 -1.28 -24.67
CA ALA A 10 -36.60 -0.95 -23.64
C ALA A 10 -35.20 -0.89 -24.28
N ARG A 11 -34.50 0.23 -24.06
CA ARG A 11 -33.12 0.44 -24.48
C ARG A 11 -32.25 -0.55 -23.67
N PRO A 12 -31.29 -1.26 -24.28
CA PRO A 12 -30.40 -2.12 -23.51
C PRO A 12 -29.63 -1.22 -22.54
N SER A 13 -29.80 -1.46 -21.24
CA SER A 13 -28.94 -0.90 -20.21
C SER A 13 -27.53 -1.37 -20.50
N GLN A 14 -26.65 -0.47 -20.95
CA GLN A 14 -25.23 -0.76 -20.97
C GLN A 14 -24.83 -1.21 -19.56
N PRO A 15 -24.08 -2.30 -19.40
CA PRO A 15 -23.55 -2.65 -18.09
C PRO A 15 -22.69 -1.48 -17.64
N ALA A 16 -23.06 -0.88 -16.51
CA ALA A 16 -22.20 0.08 -15.83
C ALA A 16 -20.82 -0.55 -15.75
N ARG A 17 -19.81 0.11 -16.34
CA ARG A 17 -18.42 -0.28 -16.15
C ARG A 17 -18.20 -0.30 -14.65
N ARG A 18 -18.08 -1.50 -14.07
CA ARG A 18 -17.75 -1.65 -12.66
C ARG A 18 -16.50 -0.81 -12.41
N PRO A 19 -16.42 -0.03 -11.31
CA PRO A 19 -15.17 0.59 -10.92
C PRO A 19 -14.12 -0.52 -10.87
N ARG A 20 -13.04 -0.35 -11.65
CA ARG A 20 -11.84 -1.18 -11.53
C ARG A 20 -11.34 -0.96 -10.10
N SER A 21 -11.07 -2.06 -9.39
CA SER A 21 -11.16 -2.18 -7.92
C SER A 21 -10.69 -0.98 -7.09
N LEU A 22 -11.45 -0.63 -6.05
CA LEU A 22 -11.08 0.30 -4.97
C LEU A 22 -10.67 -0.46 -3.71
N SER A 23 -10.03 -1.62 -3.87
CA SER A 23 -9.57 -2.45 -2.75
C SER A 23 -8.63 -1.63 -1.86
N ARG A 24 -8.83 -1.71 -0.55
CA ARG A 24 -7.88 -1.15 0.40
C ARG A 24 -6.66 -2.05 0.47
N LEU A 25 -5.48 -1.46 0.36
CA LEU A 25 -4.17 -2.11 0.43
C LEU A 25 -3.30 -1.31 1.40
N ASP A 26 -2.25 -1.96 1.91
CA ASP A 26 -1.12 -1.23 2.49
C ASP A 26 -0.11 -0.98 1.37
N PHE A 27 0.36 0.26 1.26
CA PHE A 27 1.40 0.67 0.33
C PHE A 27 2.62 1.22 1.08
N ARG A 28 3.80 0.71 0.75
CA ARG A 28 5.08 1.17 1.31
C ARG A 28 5.59 2.35 0.49
N SER A 29 5.56 3.55 1.07
CA SER A 29 5.97 4.77 0.39
C SER A 29 7.46 4.73 0.00
N PRO A 30 7.83 5.21 -1.20
CA PRO A 30 9.23 5.32 -1.60
C PRO A 30 10.00 6.42 -0.88
N SER A 31 9.33 7.48 -0.41
CA SER A 31 9.99 8.66 0.17
C SER A 31 10.54 8.42 1.56
N ASP A 32 9.83 7.65 2.40
CA ASP A 32 10.18 7.43 3.81
C ASP A 32 10.20 5.96 4.23
N GLY A 33 9.80 5.05 3.34
CA GLY A 33 9.76 3.62 3.60
C GLY A 33 8.69 3.15 4.58
N ALA A 34 7.77 4.03 5.01
CA ALA A 34 6.65 3.70 5.90
C ALA A 34 5.47 3.09 5.13
N TRP A 35 4.65 2.33 5.85
CA TRP A 35 3.41 1.74 5.32
C TRP A 35 2.21 2.67 5.55
N TYR A 36 1.40 2.82 4.52
CA TYR A 36 0.20 3.65 4.51
C TYR A 36 -0.98 2.88 3.92
N GLY A 37 -2.19 3.15 4.44
CA GLY A 37 -3.41 2.71 3.79
C GLY A 37 -3.56 3.41 2.43
N ALA A 38 -3.80 2.63 1.38
CA ALA A 38 -3.89 3.13 0.02
C ALA A 38 -4.96 2.39 -0.79
N ARG A 39 -5.34 3.00 -1.91
CA ARG A 39 -6.15 2.44 -2.98
C ARG A 39 -5.41 2.58 -4.29
N VAL A 40 -5.76 1.75 -5.26
CA VAL A 40 -5.11 1.77 -6.57
C VAL A 40 -6.13 1.88 -7.68
N THR A 41 -5.75 2.52 -8.79
CA THR A 41 -6.52 2.51 -10.02
C THR A 41 -5.59 2.66 -11.22
N VAL A 42 -6.07 2.32 -12.42
CA VAL A 42 -5.39 2.67 -13.67
C VAL A 42 -6.07 3.91 -14.24
N GLN A 43 -5.33 5.01 -14.35
CA GLN A 43 -5.82 6.27 -14.89
C GLN A 43 -4.86 6.76 -15.98
N HIS A 44 -5.41 7.09 -17.15
CA HIS A 44 -4.62 7.48 -18.34
C HIS A 44 -3.52 6.46 -18.74
N GLY A 45 -3.70 5.18 -18.41
CA GLY A 45 -2.73 4.12 -18.70
C GLY A 45 -1.62 3.95 -17.65
N ALA A 46 -1.52 4.85 -16.67
CA ALA A 46 -0.61 4.72 -15.54
C ALA A 46 -1.31 4.14 -14.31
N LEU A 47 -0.56 3.42 -13.48
CA LEU A 47 -1.01 3.03 -12.15
C LEU A 47 -0.95 4.26 -11.24
N ARG A 48 -2.09 4.61 -10.64
CA ARG A 48 -2.20 5.63 -9.60
C ARG A 48 -2.38 4.96 -8.25
N VAL A 49 -1.54 5.33 -7.29
CA VAL A 49 -1.67 4.92 -5.89
C VAL A 49 -2.18 6.12 -5.10
N MET A 50 -3.38 6.00 -4.55
CA MET A 50 -4.06 7.02 -3.77
C MET A 50 -3.93 6.69 -2.29
N TYR A 51 -3.27 7.55 -1.53
CA TYR A 51 -3.18 7.39 -0.08
C TYR A 51 -4.53 7.76 0.56
N GLU A 52 -5.06 6.95 1.50
CA GLU A 52 -6.45 7.13 1.97
C GLU A 52 -6.70 8.41 2.79
N GLU A 53 -5.67 8.98 3.40
CA GLU A 53 -5.77 10.11 4.33
C GLU A 53 -4.95 11.32 3.89
N PHE A 54 -4.49 11.31 2.64
CA PHE A 54 -3.68 12.36 2.06
C PHE A 54 -4.37 12.95 0.83
N PRO A 55 -4.07 14.20 0.49
CA PRO A 55 -4.68 14.82 -0.67
C PRO A 55 -4.04 14.30 -1.95
N GLU A 56 -4.74 14.44 -3.08
CA GLU A 56 -4.39 13.81 -4.36
C GLU A 56 -3.02 14.24 -4.91
N GLU A 57 -2.49 15.39 -4.48
CA GLU A 57 -1.17 15.89 -4.86
C GLU A 57 -0.04 15.00 -4.33
N GLN A 58 -0.32 14.18 -3.31
CA GLN A 58 0.63 13.23 -2.75
C GLN A 58 0.54 11.85 -3.41
N ASP A 59 -0.36 11.64 -4.36
CA ASP A 59 -0.52 10.34 -5.01
C ASP A 59 0.72 9.94 -5.83
N GLU A 60 1.02 8.65 -5.85
CA GLU A 60 2.11 8.11 -6.64
C GLU A 60 1.61 7.66 -8.01
N TRP A 61 2.44 7.87 -9.04
CA TRP A 61 2.13 7.52 -10.42
C TRP A 61 3.22 6.65 -11.02
N TYR A 62 2.83 5.52 -11.60
CA TYR A 62 3.74 4.59 -12.27
C TYR A 62 3.32 4.39 -13.71
N ASP A 63 4.15 4.91 -14.63
CA ASP A 63 3.98 4.73 -16.06
C ASP A 63 4.53 3.36 -16.50
N PRO A 64 3.73 2.52 -17.20
CA PRO A 64 4.16 1.18 -17.56
C PRO A 64 5.28 1.16 -18.60
N ALA A 65 5.35 2.15 -19.50
CA ALA A 65 6.38 2.23 -20.53
C ALA A 65 7.75 2.59 -19.91
N THR A 66 7.77 3.53 -18.97
CA THR A 66 8.94 3.94 -18.19
C THR A 66 9.47 2.76 -17.39
N LEU A 67 8.59 2.00 -16.73
CA LEU A 67 8.97 0.82 -15.98
C LEU A 67 9.53 -0.29 -16.89
N ALA A 68 8.96 -0.47 -18.08
CA ALA A 68 9.42 -1.47 -19.05
C ALA A 68 10.73 -1.08 -19.77
N ALA A 69 10.97 0.22 -20.00
CA ALA A 69 12.16 0.72 -20.67
C ALA A 69 13.41 0.71 -19.78
N ALA A 70 13.26 0.65 -18.45
CA ALA A 70 14.37 0.60 -17.53
C ALA A 70 15.25 -0.65 -17.78
N SER A 71 16.58 -0.48 -17.76
CA SER A 71 17.53 -1.61 -17.87
C SER A 71 17.35 -2.65 -16.76
N SER A 72 16.78 -2.25 -15.63
CA SER A 72 16.42 -3.08 -14.48
C SER A 72 14.92 -3.41 -14.42
N ALA A 73 14.17 -3.32 -15.52
CA ALA A 73 12.70 -3.43 -15.53
C ALA A 73 12.14 -4.63 -14.75
N ARG A 74 12.73 -5.83 -14.90
CA ARG A 74 12.29 -7.00 -14.13
C ARG A 74 12.43 -6.81 -12.62
N TYR A 75 13.55 -6.21 -12.18
CA TYR A 75 13.77 -5.86 -10.77
C TYR A 75 12.84 -4.73 -10.34
N GLY A 76 12.64 -3.71 -11.19
CA GLY A 76 11.71 -2.60 -10.92
C GLY A 76 10.27 -3.06 -10.73
N VAL A 77 9.79 -3.98 -11.57
CA VAL A 77 8.46 -4.60 -11.43
C VAL A 77 8.35 -5.35 -10.11
N ALA A 78 9.35 -6.18 -9.78
CA ALA A 78 9.36 -6.92 -8.53
C ALA A 78 9.41 -5.99 -7.30
N ALA A 79 10.21 -4.92 -7.35
CA ALA A 79 10.33 -3.93 -6.30
C ALA A 79 9.04 -3.15 -6.10
N LEU A 80 8.38 -2.72 -7.19
CA LEU A 80 7.08 -2.05 -7.12
C LEU A 80 6.01 -3.00 -6.54
N ARG A 81 5.98 -4.26 -6.99
CA ARG A 81 5.05 -5.25 -6.45
C ARG A 81 5.24 -5.47 -4.94
N ALA A 82 6.48 -5.50 -4.47
CA ALA A 82 6.81 -5.67 -3.05
C ALA A 82 6.39 -4.49 -2.16
N ARG A 83 6.02 -3.35 -2.74
CA ARG A 83 5.46 -2.20 -2.00
C ARG A 83 3.98 -2.35 -1.68
N PHE A 84 3.30 -3.37 -2.18
CA PHE A 84 1.90 -3.62 -1.89
C PHE A 84 1.76 -4.86 -1.00
N ARG A 85 0.92 -4.75 0.02
CA ARG A 85 0.46 -5.90 0.81
C ARG A 85 -1.02 -5.78 1.17
N ALA A 86 -1.62 -6.87 1.64
CA ALA A 86 -2.95 -6.82 2.24
C ALA A 86 -2.91 -5.92 3.49
N PRO A 87 -3.97 -5.17 3.80
CA PRO A 87 -4.00 -4.31 4.98
C PRO A 87 -3.61 -5.09 6.23
N ALA A 88 -2.66 -4.59 7.01
CA ALA A 88 -2.24 -5.20 8.27
C ALA A 88 -3.19 -4.79 9.39
N PRO A 89 -4.10 -5.67 9.87
CA PRO A 89 -5.01 -5.30 10.96
C PRO A 89 -4.22 -5.11 12.27
N PRO A 90 -4.66 -4.19 13.15
CA PRO A 90 -4.16 -4.12 14.51
C PRO A 90 -4.29 -5.46 15.22
N LEU A 91 -3.31 -5.79 16.06
CA LEU A 91 -3.35 -6.99 16.89
C LEU A 91 -4.48 -6.85 17.91
N ASP A 92 -5.41 -7.81 17.88
CA ASP A 92 -6.45 -7.89 18.89
C ASP A 92 -5.91 -8.39 20.23
N ASP A 93 -6.50 -7.92 21.32
CA ASP A 93 -6.08 -8.23 22.68
C ASP A 93 -6.20 -9.72 22.99
N ALA A 94 -7.22 -10.38 22.45
CA ALA A 94 -7.40 -11.83 22.59
C ALA A 94 -6.42 -12.62 21.71
N GLY A 95 -6.06 -12.07 20.53
CA GLY A 95 -5.16 -12.70 19.55
C GLY A 95 -3.68 -12.62 19.91
N CYS A 96 -3.30 -11.87 20.95
CA CYS A 96 -1.89 -11.66 21.30
C CYS A 96 -1.13 -12.96 21.63
N ARG A 97 -1.83 -13.99 22.09
CA ARG A 97 -1.28 -15.30 22.47
C ARG A 97 -0.97 -16.18 21.27
N ASP A 98 -1.44 -15.82 20.09
CA ASP A 98 -1.22 -16.60 18.86
C ASP A 98 0.07 -16.20 18.15
N LEU A 99 0.64 -15.05 18.50
CA LEU A 99 1.91 -14.58 17.94
C LEU A 99 3.07 -15.50 18.35
N ARG A 100 4.00 -15.71 17.40
CA ARG A 100 5.18 -16.57 17.56
C ARG A 100 6.42 -15.81 17.10
N ALA A 101 7.55 -16.06 17.77
CA ALA A 101 8.84 -15.54 17.35
C ALA A 101 9.08 -15.84 15.85
N GLY A 102 9.63 -14.86 15.14
CA GLY A 102 9.79 -14.87 13.69
C GLY A 102 8.60 -14.32 12.90
N ALA A 103 7.46 -14.03 13.54
CA ALA A 103 6.31 -13.43 12.85
C ALA A 103 6.65 -12.03 12.28
N PRO A 104 6.32 -11.76 11.00
CA PRO A 104 6.42 -10.41 10.45
C PRO A 104 5.32 -9.54 11.05
N LEU A 105 5.71 -8.37 11.53
CA LEU A 105 4.83 -7.38 12.14
C LEU A 105 5.01 -6.04 11.45
N CYS A 106 3.97 -5.23 11.49
CA CYS A 106 4.01 -3.83 11.16
C CYS A 106 3.83 -3.06 12.47
N VAL A 107 4.82 -2.26 12.86
CA VAL A 107 4.88 -1.64 14.18
C VAL A 107 4.89 -0.13 14.02
N SER A 108 4.04 0.53 14.82
CA SER A 108 4.03 1.99 14.89
C SER A 108 5.32 2.49 15.55
N CYS A 109 5.98 3.47 14.93
CA CYS A 109 7.19 4.13 15.38
C CYS A 109 6.86 5.61 15.64
N PRO A 110 6.90 6.07 16.89
CA PRO A 110 6.80 7.48 17.19
C PRO A 110 8.06 8.19 16.69
N LEU A 111 7.86 9.30 16.00
CA LEU A 111 8.89 10.19 15.49
C LEU A 111 8.75 11.57 16.14
N ASP A 112 9.76 12.41 15.94
CA ASP A 112 9.73 13.79 16.43
C ASP A 112 8.53 14.56 15.88
N GLY A 113 8.04 15.54 16.65
CA GLY A 113 6.87 16.32 16.28
C GLY A 113 5.52 15.60 16.45
N GLY A 114 5.50 14.46 17.16
CA GLY A 114 4.25 13.73 17.43
C GLY A 114 3.71 12.96 16.22
N LEU A 115 4.56 12.74 15.21
CA LEU A 115 4.25 11.93 14.04
C LEU A 115 4.35 10.46 14.41
N LEU A 116 3.42 9.65 13.89
CA LEU A 116 3.43 8.21 14.08
C LEU A 116 3.44 7.53 12.71
N LYS A 117 4.49 6.78 12.40
CA LYS A 117 4.62 6.05 11.14
C LYS A 117 4.73 4.56 11.38
N PHE A 118 4.41 3.74 10.40
CA PHE A 118 4.40 2.29 10.55
C PHE A 118 5.50 1.65 9.70
N TYR A 119 6.29 0.76 10.30
CA TYR A 119 7.41 0.10 9.63
C TYR A 119 7.44 -1.39 9.94
N ASP A 120 8.14 -2.15 9.10
CA ASP A 120 8.27 -3.58 9.30
C ASP A 120 9.24 -3.90 10.44
N ALA A 121 8.85 -4.90 11.23
CA ALA A 121 9.65 -5.51 12.26
C ALA A 121 9.38 -7.02 12.31
N VAL A 122 10.24 -7.75 13.00
CA VAL A 122 10.04 -9.17 13.27
C VAL A 122 9.91 -9.37 14.77
N LEU A 123 8.94 -10.17 15.18
CA LEU A 123 8.77 -10.55 16.58
C LEU A 123 9.95 -11.44 17.03
N GLU A 124 10.66 -11.06 18.08
CA GLU A 124 11.70 -11.90 18.68
C GLU A 124 11.14 -12.73 19.85
N SER A 125 10.30 -12.14 20.70
CA SER A 125 9.66 -12.84 21.82
C SER A 125 8.41 -12.11 22.32
N VAL A 126 7.58 -12.84 23.07
CA VAL A 126 6.42 -12.30 23.79
C VAL A 126 6.64 -12.49 25.28
N SER A 127 6.52 -11.42 26.04
CA SER A 127 6.48 -11.42 27.51
C SER A 127 5.01 -11.36 27.94
N PRO A 128 4.38 -12.51 28.25
CA PRO A 128 2.97 -12.56 28.59
C PRO A 128 2.71 -11.87 29.94
N ALA A 129 1.58 -11.17 30.02
CA ALA A 129 1.06 -10.59 31.25
C ALA A 129 -0.37 -11.05 31.48
N ALA A 130 -0.88 -10.89 32.71
CA ALA A 130 -2.29 -11.12 32.98
C ALA A 130 -3.14 -10.13 32.18
N HIS A 131 -4.14 -10.62 31.46
CA HIS A 131 -5.10 -9.76 30.78
C HIS A 131 -6.10 -9.25 31.81
N GLY A 132 -6.43 -7.96 31.74
CA GLY A 132 -7.52 -7.37 32.50
C GLY A 132 -8.81 -7.39 31.69
N VAL A 133 -9.93 -7.16 32.35
CA VAL A 133 -11.18 -6.76 31.68
C VAL A 133 -11.51 -5.36 32.17
N VAL A 134 -11.63 -4.40 31.24
CA VAL A 134 -11.99 -3.02 31.55
C VAL A 134 -13.24 -2.67 30.75
N ASN A 135 -14.31 -2.28 31.44
CA ASN A 135 -15.61 -1.99 30.83
C ASN A 135 -16.19 -3.15 30.00
N GLY A 136 -15.88 -4.39 30.36
CA GLY A 136 -16.35 -5.59 29.65
C GLY A 136 -15.53 -5.97 28.41
N GLU A 137 -14.43 -5.27 28.13
CA GLU A 137 -13.51 -5.58 27.04
C GLU A 137 -12.19 -6.09 27.61
N ASP A 138 -11.63 -7.14 26.99
CA ASP A 138 -10.29 -7.63 27.32
C ASP A 138 -9.28 -6.52 27.06
N ARG A 139 -8.34 -6.35 28.00
CA ARG A 139 -7.19 -5.45 27.88
C ARG A 139 -5.90 -6.25 27.99
N CYS A 140 -5.17 -6.32 26.89
CA CYS A 140 -3.87 -6.98 26.84
C CYS A 140 -2.78 -6.08 27.44
N ALA A 141 -2.02 -6.64 28.37
CA ALA A 141 -0.84 -5.99 28.97
C ALA A 141 0.48 -6.68 28.57
N CYS A 142 0.42 -7.64 27.63
CA CYS A 142 1.60 -8.34 27.13
C CYS A 142 2.55 -7.37 26.45
N ARG A 143 3.84 -7.74 26.47
CA ARG A 143 4.90 -6.97 25.82
C ARG A 143 5.54 -7.79 24.72
N PHE A 144 5.86 -7.14 23.61
CA PHE A 144 6.39 -7.78 22.42
C PHE A 144 7.77 -7.21 22.14
N ALA A 145 8.80 -8.05 22.27
CA ALA A 145 10.15 -7.69 21.87
C ALA A 145 10.25 -7.84 20.35
N VAL A 146 10.47 -6.74 19.65
CA VAL A 146 10.57 -6.70 18.20
C VAL A 146 11.95 -6.24 17.77
N ARG A 147 12.40 -6.73 16.60
CA ARG A 147 13.56 -6.21 15.90
C ARG A 147 13.08 -5.51 14.63
N TRP A 148 13.34 -4.22 14.53
CA TRP A 148 13.00 -3.41 13.36
C TRP A 148 13.79 -3.91 12.16
N THR A 149 13.11 -4.21 11.06
CA THR A 149 13.77 -4.60 9.80
C THR A 149 13.89 -3.43 8.85
N GLU A 150 13.03 -2.42 9.01
CA GLU A 150 12.92 -1.25 8.15
C GLU A 150 12.72 0.03 8.97
N GLY A 151 12.84 1.17 8.30
CA GLY A 151 12.61 2.49 8.89
C GLY A 151 13.78 3.02 9.73
N PRO A 152 13.59 4.14 10.44
CA PRO A 152 14.67 4.85 11.13
C PRO A 152 15.28 4.08 12.31
N ARG A 153 14.62 3.00 12.74
CA ARG A 153 15.06 2.14 13.84
C ARG A 153 15.63 0.80 13.35
N ALA A 154 15.78 0.59 12.04
CA ALA A 154 16.23 -0.67 11.47
C ALA A 154 17.47 -1.25 12.17
N GLY A 155 17.43 -2.55 12.47
CA GLY A 155 18.47 -3.28 13.20
C GLY A 155 18.39 -3.16 14.72
N SER A 156 17.69 -2.17 15.26
CA SER A 156 17.49 -2.02 16.71
C SER A 156 16.37 -2.93 17.24
N ARG A 157 16.37 -3.11 18.57
CA ARG A 157 15.35 -3.86 19.31
C ARG A 157 14.53 -2.92 20.17
N GLU A 158 13.26 -3.21 20.30
CA GLU A 158 12.34 -2.44 21.13
C GLU A 158 11.29 -3.36 21.75
N GLU A 159 10.83 -3.01 22.95
CA GLU A 159 9.67 -3.65 23.55
C GLU A 159 8.44 -2.74 23.37
N VAL A 160 7.39 -3.28 22.75
CA VAL A 160 6.15 -2.54 22.44
C VAL A 160 4.93 -3.19 23.08
N GLY A 161 3.86 -2.41 23.27
CA GLY A 161 2.55 -2.92 23.68
C GLY A 161 1.70 -3.36 22.50
N VAL A 162 0.59 -4.04 22.79
CA VAL A 162 -0.37 -4.58 21.80
C VAL A 162 -0.89 -3.50 20.85
N GLU A 163 -1.10 -2.29 21.38
CA GLU A 163 -1.64 -1.15 20.65
C GLU A 163 -0.73 -0.72 19.50
N ARG A 164 0.57 -1.00 19.58
CA ARG A 164 1.53 -0.59 18.54
C ARG A 164 1.73 -1.62 17.45
N VAL A 165 1.13 -2.82 17.56
CA VAL A 165 1.40 -3.96 16.69
C VAL A 165 0.25 -4.17 15.71
N CYS A 166 0.58 -4.31 14.43
CA CYS A 166 -0.31 -4.77 13.37
C CYS A 166 0.23 -6.08 12.78
N CYS A 167 -0.65 -7.03 12.51
CA CYS A 167 -0.30 -8.36 12.01
C CYS A 167 -0.14 -8.34 10.49
N VAL A 168 1.05 -8.67 9.98
CA VAL A 168 1.28 -8.75 8.54
C VAL A 168 0.89 -10.14 8.04
N GLN A 169 0.02 -10.18 7.04
CA GLN A 169 -0.27 -11.42 6.33
C GLN A 169 0.80 -11.68 5.28
N SER A 170 1.39 -12.88 5.29
CA SER A 170 2.40 -13.28 4.30
C SER A 170 1.81 -13.67 2.94
N THR A 171 0.49 -13.54 2.76
CA THR A 171 -0.19 -13.87 1.51
C THR A 171 0.08 -12.79 0.46
N PRO A 172 0.43 -13.17 -0.79
CA PRO A 172 0.56 -12.22 -1.88
C PRO A 172 -0.72 -11.39 -2.08
N VAL A 173 -0.57 -10.14 -2.48
CA VAL A 173 -1.72 -9.31 -2.85
C VAL A 173 -2.36 -9.83 -4.13
N GLU A 174 -3.65 -10.14 -4.03
CA GLU A 174 -4.51 -10.46 -5.16
C GLU A 174 -5.46 -9.28 -5.40
N ASP A 175 -4.96 -8.25 -6.07
CA ASP A 175 -5.78 -7.12 -6.53
C ASP A 175 -5.89 -7.13 -8.08
N PRO A 176 -7.11 -7.07 -8.64
CA PRO A 176 -7.31 -7.08 -10.09
C PRO A 176 -6.68 -5.91 -10.83
N VAL A 177 -6.64 -4.71 -10.24
CA VAL A 177 -6.04 -3.52 -10.85
C VAL A 177 -4.51 -3.67 -10.91
N LEU A 178 -3.89 -4.11 -9.81
CA LEU A 178 -2.46 -4.41 -9.80
C LEU A 178 -2.11 -5.51 -10.81
N SER A 179 -2.92 -6.56 -10.88
CA SER A 179 -2.72 -7.67 -11.82
C SER A 179 -2.79 -7.19 -13.27
N GLU A 180 -3.84 -6.42 -13.63
CA GLU A 180 -3.99 -5.84 -14.97
C GLU A 180 -2.77 -4.97 -15.35
N PHE A 181 -2.31 -4.13 -14.41
CA PHE A 181 -1.17 -3.25 -14.64
C PHE A 181 0.14 -4.03 -14.87
N PHE A 182 0.50 -4.95 -13.96
CA PHE A 182 1.75 -5.71 -14.07
C PHE A 182 1.77 -6.65 -15.28
N ASP A 183 0.62 -7.20 -15.68
CA ASP A 183 0.49 -7.97 -16.92
C ASP A 183 0.74 -7.08 -18.15
N GLY A 184 0.24 -5.84 -18.12
CA GLY A 184 0.51 -4.83 -19.15
C GLY A 184 2.00 -4.52 -19.32
N VAL A 185 2.71 -4.28 -18.20
CA VAL A 185 4.17 -4.06 -18.20
C VAL A 185 4.91 -5.29 -18.75
N THR A 186 4.49 -6.49 -18.33
CA THR A 186 5.10 -7.75 -18.81
C THR A 186 4.95 -7.93 -20.32
N LYS A 187 3.80 -7.55 -20.89
CA LYS A 187 3.58 -7.56 -22.35
C LYS A 187 4.50 -6.59 -23.09
N LEU A 188 4.73 -5.39 -22.55
CA LEU A 188 5.67 -4.42 -23.12
C LEU A 188 7.10 -4.97 -23.13
N LEU A 189 7.51 -5.68 -22.08
CA LEU A 189 8.83 -6.32 -22.01
C LEU A 189 9.02 -7.43 -23.05
N GLY A 190 7.95 -8.14 -23.43
CA GLY A 190 7.99 -9.18 -24.46
C GLY A 190 7.77 -8.67 -25.89
N GLY A 191 7.19 -7.48 -26.06
CA GLY A 191 6.78 -6.93 -27.35
C GLY A 191 7.89 -6.23 -28.16
N ASN A 192 9.05 -5.96 -27.57
CA ASN A 192 10.17 -5.27 -28.25
C ASN A 192 10.93 -6.13 -29.28
N GLY A 193 10.35 -7.25 -29.73
CA GLY A 193 10.97 -8.24 -30.62
C GLY A 193 10.42 -8.32 -32.04
N ASP A 194 9.40 -7.53 -32.42
CA ASP A 194 8.88 -7.55 -33.81
C ASP A 194 8.64 -6.13 -34.33
N GLY A 195 9.35 -5.79 -35.41
CA GLY A 195 9.61 -4.41 -35.83
C GLY A 195 8.46 -3.68 -36.53
N GLY A 196 8.53 -2.35 -36.50
CA GLY A 196 7.73 -1.47 -37.34
C GLY A 196 7.92 0.01 -36.99
N ALA A 197 8.68 0.73 -37.82
CA ALA A 197 8.92 2.16 -37.72
C ALA A 197 7.61 2.99 -37.70
N THR A 198 7.57 4.07 -36.93
CA THR A 198 6.92 5.33 -37.34
C THR A 198 7.35 6.52 -36.48
N ALA A 199 7.81 7.54 -37.20
CA ALA A 199 7.75 8.99 -36.94
C ALA A 199 8.18 9.55 -35.57
N SER A 200 9.32 10.26 -35.63
CA SER A 200 9.70 11.33 -34.71
C SER A 200 8.54 12.29 -34.44
N GLN A 201 8.30 12.57 -33.16
CA GLN A 201 7.68 13.81 -32.74
C GLN A 201 8.53 14.38 -31.61
N GLU A 202 9.22 15.47 -31.91
CA GLU A 202 9.94 16.28 -30.94
C GLU A 202 8.99 16.71 -29.82
N ILE A 203 9.41 16.47 -28.59
CA ILE A 203 9.02 17.29 -27.44
C ILE A 203 10.31 17.80 -26.81
N GLY A 204 10.38 19.12 -26.69
CA GLY A 204 11.58 19.87 -26.39
C GLY A 204 12.27 19.44 -25.10
N ALA A 205 13.59 19.44 -25.17
CA ALA A 205 14.47 19.31 -24.03
C ALA A 205 14.16 20.41 -23.00
N VAL A 206 13.81 20.01 -21.79
CA VAL A 206 14.12 20.80 -20.59
C VAL A 206 15.36 20.20 -19.96
N ALA A 207 16.36 21.06 -19.82
CA ALA A 207 17.70 20.73 -19.43
C ALA A 207 17.76 20.04 -18.05
N ALA A 208 18.72 19.12 -17.94
CA ALA A 208 19.21 18.61 -16.68
C ALA A 208 19.65 19.79 -15.79
N ALA A 209 19.08 19.84 -14.59
CA ALA A 209 19.66 20.54 -13.45
C ALA A 209 20.02 19.50 -12.40
N GLU A 210 21.22 19.68 -11.85
CA GLU A 210 21.87 18.82 -10.88
C GLU A 210 21.17 18.82 -9.52
N ASP A 211 21.50 17.79 -8.74
CA ASP A 211 21.57 17.73 -7.27
C ASP A 211 20.69 18.72 -6.48
N SER A 212 19.54 18.22 -6.01
CA SER A 212 18.95 18.60 -4.73
C SER A 212 17.82 17.64 -4.39
N VAL A 213 17.94 16.93 -3.27
CA VAL A 213 16.87 16.17 -2.63
C VAL A 213 15.75 17.14 -2.26
N PRO A 214 14.50 17.00 -2.77
CA PRO A 214 13.37 17.67 -2.18
C PRO A 214 12.97 16.88 -0.93
N ALA A 215 13.22 17.47 0.24
CA ALA A 215 12.70 17.01 1.51
C ALA A 215 11.20 17.35 1.61
N ASP A 216 10.36 16.71 0.80
CA ASP A 216 8.91 16.70 1.00
C ASP A 216 8.48 15.25 1.19
N ALA A 217 8.86 14.69 2.34
CA ALA A 217 8.17 13.53 2.86
C ALA A 217 6.74 13.97 3.23
N PRO A 218 5.70 13.20 2.88
CA PRO A 218 4.34 13.56 3.26
C PRO A 218 4.26 13.79 4.78
N PRO A 219 3.52 14.83 5.22
CA PRO A 219 3.40 15.17 6.64
C PRO A 219 2.96 13.92 7.40
N GLY A 220 3.63 13.63 8.52
CA GLY A 220 3.45 12.35 9.16
C GLY A 220 2.00 12.10 9.59
N PHE A 221 1.66 10.82 9.58
CA PHE A 221 0.34 10.34 9.93
C PHE A 221 0.08 10.49 11.45
N HIS A 222 -1.14 10.87 11.83
CA HIS A 222 -1.59 10.90 13.21
C HIS A 222 -2.60 9.78 13.43
N TRP A 223 -2.12 8.58 13.78
CA TRP A 223 -3.04 7.55 14.25
C TRP A 223 -3.55 7.98 15.62
N LYS A 224 -4.81 8.41 15.69
CA LYS A 224 -5.49 8.53 16.97
C LYS A 224 -5.71 7.11 17.46
N PHE A 225 -4.79 6.60 18.28
CA PHE A 225 -5.19 5.64 19.28
C PHE A 225 -6.36 6.28 20.01
N GLY A 226 -7.53 5.61 19.98
CA GLY A 226 -8.58 5.96 20.90
C GLY A 226 -7.94 5.91 22.28
N ALA A 227 -7.69 7.08 22.86
CA ALA A 227 -7.37 7.18 24.27
C ALA A 227 -8.62 6.72 25.01
N ARG A 228 -8.74 5.40 25.19
CA ARG A 228 -9.81 4.80 25.98
C ARG A 228 -9.38 4.95 27.43
N ALA A 229 -9.68 6.16 27.94
CA ALA A 229 -9.78 6.44 29.36
C ALA A 229 -10.57 5.34 30.09
#